data_AF-A0A7C9VKM5-F1
#
_entry.id   AF-A0A7C9VKM5-F1
#
_cell.length_a   1.000
_cell.length_b   1.000
_cell.length_c   1.000
_cell.angle_alpha   90.00
_cell.angle_beta   90.00
_cell.angle_gamma   90.00
#
_symmetry.space_group_name_H-M   'P 1'
#
loop_
_entity.id
_entity.type
_entity.pdbx_description
1 polymer ?
#
loop_
_entity_poly.entity_id
_entity_poly.type
_entity_poly.pdbx_seq_one_letter_code
_entity_poly.pdbx_strand_id
1 'polypeptide(L)'
;VAWDFSRPAARAVADALPILERAKIVRVVTITEEKTIDTKRSSAELAKHFACHGIESVLEEEEAAGRTIGQALEDYATAHDIDLLVMGAYGHSRMRDFILGGATKSIVANPPLPVLLSH
;
A
#
# COMPACT_ATOMS: atom_id res chain seq x y z
N VAL A 1 3.23 -3.38 -2.50
CA VAL A 1 2.21 -2.33 -2.74
C VAL A 1 1.22 -2.35 -1.58
N ALA A 2 1.20 -1.29 -0.78
CA ALA A 2 0.17 -1.12 0.25
C ALA A 2 -1.12 -0.62 -0.40
N TRP A 3 -2.22 -1.32 -0.18
CA TRP A 3 -3.47 -1.11 -0.88
C TRP A 3 -4.64 -0.93 0.08
N ASP A 4 -5.34 0.19 -0.03
CA ASP A 4 -6.52 0.53 0.78
C ASP A 4 -7.74 0.89 -0.09
N PHE A 5 -7.70 0.52 -1.38
CA PHE A 5 -8.73 0.81 -2.38
C PHE A 5 -8.98 2.31 -2.63
N SER A 6 -8.09 3.18 -2.15
CA SER A 6 -8.20 4.62 -2.30
C SER A 6 -7.65 5.12 -3.63
N ARG A 7 -8.02 6.36 -3.99
CA ARG A 7 -7.48 7.03 -5.18
C ARG A 7 -5.97 7.27 -5.09
N PRO A 8 -5.38 7.72 -3.96
CA PRO A 8 -3.93 7.83 -3.85
C PRO A 8 -3.19 6.50 -3.97
N ALA A 9 -3.74 5.40 -3.44
CA ALA A 9 -3.12 4.09 -3.63
C ALA A 9 -3.10 3.70 -5.12
N ALA A 10 -4.20 3.93 -5.85
CA ALA A 10 -4.25 3.73 -7.30
C ALA A 10 -3.26 4.64 -8.05
N ARG A 11 -3.10 5.90 -7.60
CA ARG A 11 -2.12 6.82 -8.17
C ARG A 11 -0.68 6.36 -7.94
N ALA A 12 -0.35 5.92 -6.74
CA ALA A 12 0.96 5.38 -6.40
C ALA A 12 1.30 4.15 -7.23
N VAL A 13 0.33 3.27 -7.47
CA VAL A 13 0.49 2.16 -8.41
C VAL A 13 0.84 2.65 -9.81
N ALA A 14 0.07 3.61 -10.34
CA ALA A 14 0.30 4.14 -11.69
C ALA A 14 1.69 4.78 -11.84
N ASP A 15 2.13 5.56 -10.85
CA ASP A 15 3.46 6.18 -10.87
C ASP A 15 4.59 5.16 -10.68
N ALA A 16 4.32 4.04 -10.00
CA ALA A 16 5.28 2.95 -9.79
C ALA A 16 5.32 1.92 -10.93
N LEU A 17 4.42 1.98 -11.93
CA LEU A 17 4.32 0.99 -13.01
C LEU A 17 5.67 0.61 -13.64
N PRO A 18 6.55 1.56 -14.04
CA PRO A 18 7.84 1.20 -14.64
C PRO A 18 8.78 0.40 -13.73
N ILE A 19 8.62 0.53 -12.41
CA ILE A 19 9.38 -0.23 -11.42
C ILE A 19 8.71 -1.59 -11.19
N LEU A 20 7.38 -1.61 -11.09
CA LEU A 20 6.59 -2.83 -10.89
C LEU A 20 6.74 -3.80 -12.07
N GLU A 21 6.79 -3.31 -13.31
CA GLU A 21 7.03 -4.11 -14.53
C GLU A 21 8.42 -4.80 -14.53
N ARG A 22 9.36 -4.30 -13.74
CA ARG A 22 10.72 -4.83 -13.62
C ARG A 22 10.93 -5.62 -12.32
N ALA A 23 9.94 -5.66 -11.45
CA ALA A 23 10.01 -6.35 -10.17
C ALA A 23 9.94 -7.86 -10.38
N LYS A 24 10.74 -8.62 -9.63
CA LYS A 24 10.68 -10.09 -9.65
C LYS A 24 9.39 -10.63 -9.04
N ILE A 25 8.92 -9.95 -8.00
CA ILE A 25 7.72 -10.33 -7.24
C ILE A 25 6.99 -9.03 -6.89
N VAL A 26 5.69 -8.96 -7.18
CA VAL A 26 4.83 -7.87 -6.73
C VAL A 26 3.85 -8.42 -5.70
N ARG A 27 3.91 -7.89 -4.47
CA ARG A 27 2.97 -8.22 -3.40
C ARG A 27 2.01 -7.06 -3.18
N VAL A 28 0.72 -7.34 -3.19
CA VAL A 28 -0.35 -6.39 -2.83
C VAL A 28 -0.86 -6.78 -1.47
N VAL A 29 -0.66 -5.91 -0.49
CA VAL A 29 -1.08 -6.13 0.89
C VAL A 29 -2.13 -5.11 1.29
N THR A 30 -3.23 -5.62 1.81
CA THR A 30 -4.30 -4.81 2.44
C THR A 30 -4.24 -5.03 3.95
N ILE A 31 -4.01 -3.97 4.73
CA ILE A 31 -4.06 -4.05 6.19
C ILE A 31 -5.50 -3.85 6.67
N THR A 32 -6.07 -4.82 7.36
CA THR A 32 -7.46 -4.81 7.87
C THR A 32 -7.52 -4.48 9.36
N GLU A 33 -8.73 -4.28 9.89
CA GLU A 33 -9.05 -4.11 11.33
C GLU A 33 -8.51 -2.85 12.05
N GLU A 34 -7.60 -2.06 11.49
CA GLU A 34 -7.26 -0.72 12.04
C GLU A 34 -8.31 0.33 11.64
N LYS A 35 -8.91 0.18 10.46
CA LYS A 35 -9.91 1.10 9.87
C LYS A 35 -11.02 0.33 9.19
N THR A 36 -12.20 0.92 9.14
CA THR A 36 -13.30 0.41 8.31
C THR A 36 -12.95 0.58 6.84
N ILE A 37 -12.56 -0.52 6.19
CA ILE A 37 -12.38 -0.59 4.75
C ILE A 37 -13.71 -1.00 4.12
N ASP A 38 -14.08 -0.41 2.98
CA ASP A 38 -15.24 -0.84 2.22
C ASP A 38 -14.99 -2.24 1.64
N THR A 39 -15.48 -3.26 2.35
CA THR A 39 -15.30 -4.69 2.04
C THR A 39 -15.95 -5.13 0.73
N LYS A 40 -16.68 -4.23 0.03
CA LYS A 40 -17.20 -4.48 -1.31
C LYS A 40 -16.11 -4.43 -2.38
N ARG A 41 -14.93 -3.88 -2.08
CA ARG A 41 -13.81 -3.79 -3.00
C ARG A 41 -12.80 -4.90 -2.71
N SER A 42 -12.34 -5.57 -3.76
CA SER A 42 -11.35 -6.65 -3.70
C SER A 42 -10.10 -6.26 -4.47
N SER A 43 -8.94 -6.70 -4.01
CA SER A 43 -7.64 -6.51 -4.69
C SER A 43 -7.57 -7.27 -6.03
N ALA A 44 -8.58 -8.09 -6.35
CA ALA A 44 -8.71 -8.78 -7.62
C ALA A 44 -8.73 -7.85 -8.84
N GLU A 45 -9.35 -6.67 -8.73
CA GLU A 45 -9.35 -5.69 -9.84
C GLU A 45 -7.96 -5.11 -10.08
N LEU A 46 -7.15 -4.94 -9.03
CA LEU A 46 -5.76 -4.52 -9.16
C LEU A 46 -4.91 -5.62 -9.78
N ALA A 47 -5.10 -6.88 -9.40
CA ALA A 47 -4.41 -8.00 -10.05
C ALA A 47 -4.73 -8.10 -11.54
N LYS A 48 -5.98 -7.87 -11.94
CA LYS A 48 -6.34 -7.79 -13.38
C LYS A 48 -5.61 -6.66 -14.08
N HIS A 49 -5.53 -5.48 -13.45
CA HIS A 49 -4.78 -4.36 -13.99
C HIS A 49 -3.29 -4.70 -14.16
N PHE A 50 -2.67 -5.31 -13.16
CA PHE A 50 -1.30 -5.80 -13.24
C PHE A 50 -1.08 -6.83 -14.33
N ALA A 51 -2.00 -7.78 -14.51
CA ALA A 51 -1.93 -8.75 -15.59
C ALA A 51 -1.94 -8.08 -16.99
N CYS A 52 -2.68 -6.98 -17.18
CA CYS A 52 -2.63 -6.20 -18.42
C CYS A 52 -1.25 -5.57 -18.70
N HIS A 53 -0.44 -5.36 -17.66
CA HIS A 53 0.94 -4.88 -17.74
C HIS A 53 1.98 -6.00 -17.69
N GLY A 54 1.56 -7.28 -17.75
CA GLY A 54 2.46 -8.43 -17.64
C GLY A 54 3.06 -8.61 -16.24
N ILE A 55 2.45 -8.02 -15.22
CA ILE A 55 2.88 -8.12 -13.82
C ILE A 55 2.07 -9.24 -13.14
N GLU A 56 2.76 -10.27 -12.66
CA GLU A 56 2.17 -11.24 -11.73
C GLU A 56 2.21 -10.68 -10.31
N SER A 57 1.09 -10.80 -9.58
CA SER A 57 0.98 -10.28 -8.22
C SER A 57 0.39 -11.29 -7.24
N VAL A 58 0.97 -11.33 -6.04
CA VAL A 58 0.40 -12.04 -4.89
C VAL A 58 -0.51 -11.08 -4.13
N LEU A 59 -1.76 -11.49 -3.89
CA LEU A 59 -2.74 -10.73 -3.13
C LEU A 59 -2.83 -11.29 -1.71
N GLU A 60 -2.63 -10.44 -0.71
CA GLU A 60 -2.68 -10.83 0.71
C GLU A 60 -3.44 -9.79 1.53
N GLU A 61 -4.07 -10.27 2.59
CA GLU A 61 -4.70 -9.47 3.62
C GLU A 61 -4.01 -9.76 4.94
N GLU A 62 -3.71 -8.72 5.69
CA GLU A 62 -3.00 -8.81 6.97
C GLU A 62 -3.78 -8.04 8.02
N GLU A 63 -4.11 -8.68 9.14
CA GLU A 63 -4.78 -8.01 10.23
C GLU A 63 -3.81 -7.11 10.98
N ALA A 64 -4.25 -5.88 11.26
CA ALA A 64 -3.48 -4.98 12.11
C ALA A 64 -3.23 -5.59 13.50
N ALA A 65 -4.17 -6.39 14.03
CA ALA A 65 -4.04 -7.11 15.29
C ALA A 65 -3.57 -6.21 16.46
N GLY A 66 -4.14 -5.00 16.56
CA GLY A 66 -3.79 -3.99 17.57
C GLY A 66 -2.57 -3.12 17.25
N ARG A 67 -1.88 -3.37 16.13
CA ARG A 67 -0.80 -2.51 15.60
C ARG A 67 -1.38 -1.34 14.79
N THR A 68 -0.60 -0.29 14.62
CA THR A 68 -0.90 0.73 13.58
C THR A 68 -0.66 0.15 12.19
N ILE A 69 -1.31 0.70 11.15
CA ILE A 69 -1.03 0.25 9.76
C ILE A 69 0.46 0.35 9.42
N GLY A 70 1.16 1.39 9.89
CA GLY A 70 2.59 1.53 9.62
C GLY A 70 3.44 0.42 10.23
N GLN A 71 3.14 0.04 11.48
CA GLN A 71 3.81 -1.10 12.14
C GLN A 71 3.49 -2.42 11.44
N ALA A 72 2.23 -2.64 11.07
CA ALA A 72 1.84 -3.84 10.33
C ALA A 72 2.56 -3.93 8.97
N LEU A 73 2.71 -2.80 8.26
CA LEU A 73 3.46 -2.73 7.00
C LEU A 73 4.97 -2.93 7.19
N GLU A 74 5.55 -2.42 8.29
CA GLU A 74 6.95 -2.65 8.66
C GLU A 74 7.22 -4.12 8.99
N ASP A 75 6.37 -4.74 9.81
CA ASP A 75 6.45 -6.16 10.15
C ASP A 75 6.31 -7.03 8.90
N TYR A 76 5.32 -6.73 8.05
CA TYR A 76 5.09 -7.43 6.79
C TYR A 76 6.27 -7.29 5.84
N ALA A 77 6.81 -6.07 5.71
CA ALA A 77 7.96 -5.84 4.85
C ALA A 77 9.19 -6.63 5.31
N THR A 78 9.41 -6.69 6.62
CA THR A 78 10.50 -7.45 7.24
C THR A 78 10.31 -8.95 7.04
N ALA A 79 9.09 -9.46 7.24
CA ALA A 79 8.78 -10.89 7.10
C ALA A 79 8.92 -11.42 5.66
N HIS A 80 8.86 -10.53 4.67
CA HIS A 80 8.88 -10.88 3.24
C HIS A 80 10.08 -10.30 2.48
N ASP A 81 11.09 -9.78 3.17
CA ASP A 81 12.30 -9.19 2.58
C ASP A 81 11.98 -8.18 1.47
N ILE A 82 11.03 -7.27 1.72
CA ILE A 82 10.55 -6.31 0.72
C ILE A 82 11.60 -5.21 0.47
N ASP A 83 11.99 -5.04 -0.78
CA ASP A 83 12.99 -4.03 -1.19
C ASP A 83 12.41 -2.63 -1.45
N LEU A 84 11.10 -2.54 -1.75
CA LEU A 84 10.40 -1.29 -2.08
C LEU A 84 8.94 -1.30 -1.65
N LEU A 85 8.55 -0.26 -0.91
CA LEU A 85 7.18 -0.05 -0.48
C LEU A 85 6.55 1.03 -1.34
N VAL A 86 5.57 0.64 -2.16
CA VAL A 86 4.72 1.57 -2.90
C VAL A 86 3.45 1.80 -2.11
N MET A 87 3.14 3.06 -1.76
CA MET A 87 1.91 3.40 -1.06
C MET A 87 1.36 4.76 -1.48
N GLY A 88 0.03 4.90 -1.44
CA GLY A 88 -0.63 6.19 -1.53
C GLY A 88 -0.38 7.03 -0.28
N ALA A 89 -0.18 8.33 -0.46
CA ALA A 89 -0.27 9.31 0.60
C ALA A 89 -1.74 9.77 0.75
N TYR A 90 -1.94 10.99 1.26
CA TYR A 90 -3.22 11.55 1.70
C TYR A 90 -4.44 11.18 0.83
N GLY A 91 -5.45 10.50 1.40
CA GLY A 91 -6.62 10.01 0.65
C GLY A 91 -7.98 10.31 1.25
N HIS A 92 -8.03 10.99 2.39
CA HIS A 92 -9.31 11.37 3.00
C HIS A 92 -9.59 12.85 2.76
N SER A 93 -10.77 13.11 2.22
CA SER A 93 -11.27 14.42 1.81
C SER A 93 -11.05 15.52 2.84
N ARG A 94 -10.16 16.47 2.50
CA ARG A 94 -10.26 17.91 2.76
C ARG A 94 -10.93 18.33 4.08
N MET A 95 -10.14 18.51 5.14
CA MET A 95 -10.31 19.67 6.02
C MET A 95 -8.98 20.05 6.71
N ARG A 96 -8.37 21.11 6.17
CA ARG A 96 -7.50 22.12 6.79
C ARG A 96 -6.17 21.76 7.49
N ASP A 97 -5.84 20.53 7.86
CA ASP A 97 -4.52 20.28 8.46
C ASP A 97 -3.72 19.25 7.65
N PHE A 98 -2.40 19.48 7.60
CA PHE A 98 -1.34 18.62 7.07
C PHE A 98 -1.27 17.28 7.83
N ILE A 99 -2.40 16.60 8.01
CA ILE A 99 -2.50 15.34 8.76
C ILE A 99 -2.17 14.24 7.77
N LEU A 100 -0.87 13.94 7.67
CA LEU A 100 -0.39 12.63 7.26
C LEU A 100 -1.25 11.59 7.99
N GLY A 101 -1.97 10.73 7.26
CA GLY A 101 -2.72 9.64 7.89
C GLY A 101 -1.77 8.82 8.78
N GLY A 102 -2.30 8.16 9.83
CA GLY A 102 -1.47 7.47 10.83
C GLY A 102 -0.36 6.60 10.22
N ALA A 103 -0.69 5.84 9.17
CA ALA A 103 0.25 5.04 8.37
C ALA A 103 1.33 5.88 7.67
N THR A 104 0.95 6.91 6.92
CA THR A 104 1.90 7.76 6.20
C THR A 104 2.82 8.50 7.17
N LYS A 105 2.30 8.95 8.32
CA LYS A 105 3.09 9.67 9.32
C LYS A 105 4.17 8.76 9.92
N SER A 106 3.83 7.53 10.29
CA SER A 106 4.80 6.60 10.87
C SER A 106 5.85 6.16 9.85
N ILE A 107 5.43 5.80 8.63
CA ILE A 107 6.34 5.34 7.58
C ILE A 107 7.27 6.46 7.10
N VAL A 108 6.80 7.70 6.96
CA VAL A 108 7.67 8.82 6.57
C VAL A 108 8.64 9.19 7.70
N ALA A 109 8.20 9.10 8.96
CA ALA A 109 9.06 9.44 10.10
C ALA A 109 10.17 8.42 10.32
N ASN A 110 9.91 7.14 10.07
CA ASN A 110 10.87 6.06 10.17
C ASN A 110 10.62 5.03 9.06
N PRO A 111 11.13 5.26 7.83
CA PRO A 111 10.89 4.35 6.72
C PRO A 111 11.65 3.04 6.96
N PRO A 112 10.97 1.88 7.00
CA PRO A 112 11.64 0.60 7.27
C PRO A 112 12.51 0.14 6.10
N LEU A 113 12.25 0.68 4.90
CA LEU A 113 12.91 0.39 3.63
C LEU A 113 12.61 1.54 2.64
N PRO A 114 13.18 1.56 1.42
CA PRO A 114 12.83 2.56 0.41
C PRO A 114 11.31 2.66 0.16
N VAL A 115 10.76 3.88 0.23
CA VAL A 115 9.31 4.11 0.05
C VAL A 115 9.06 5.01 -1.15
N LEU A 116 8.24 4.53 -2.08
CA LEU A 116 7.63 5.35 -3.13
C LEU A 116 6.24 5.80 -2.65
N LEU A 117 6.12 7.12 -2.48
CA LEU A 117 4.87 7.78 -2.11
C LEU A 117 4.33 8.58 -3.29
N SER A 118 3.02 8.50 -3.51
CA SER A 118 2.32 9.38 -4.46
C SER A 118 1.05 9.98 -3.86
N HIS A 119 0.62 11.13 -4.37
CA HIS A 119 -0.51 11.92 -3.89
C HIS A 119 -1.29 12.57 -5.03
#